data_AF-A0A9W9UCV6-F1
#
_entry.id   AF-A0A9W9UCV6-F1
#
_cell.length_a   1.000
_cell.length_b   1.000
_cell.length_c   1.000
_cell.angle_alpha   90.00
_cell.angle_beta   90.00
_cell.angle_gamma   90.00
#
_symmetry.space_group_name_H-M   'P 1'
#
loop_
_entity.id
_entity.type
_entity.pdbx_description
1 polymer ?
#
loop_
_entity_poly.entity_id
_entity_poly.type
_entity_poly.pdbx_seq_one_letter_code
_entity_poly.pdbx_strand_id
1 'polypeptide(L)'
;MRRSPSPPDPRAGENKLRPAGDIINRITWDSEFKRSDYIIGFVDRFEGQLEINMNNWKKDSTDEEFIPQHRILYIKQVGGEIVWDRRRRIDNIFMSGNSAFSELAFLM
;
A
#
# COMPACT_ATOMS: atom_id res chain seq x y z
N MET A 1 -12.32 -27.35 29.27
CA MET A 1 -13.24 -26.40 28.58
C MET A 1 -12.65 -26.06 27.21
N ARG A 2 -13.28 -26.52 26.12
CA ARG A 2 -12.87 -26.17 24.75
C ARG A 2 -13.41 -24.77 24.45
N ARG A 3 -12.54 -23.77 24.30
CA ARG A 3 -12.95 -22.44 23.81
C ARG A 3 -13.26 -22.58 22.33
N SER A 4 -14.54 -22.51 21.98
CA SER A 4 -14.95 -22.35 20.58
C SER A 4 -14.40 -21.01 20.06
N PRO A 5 -13.85 -20.95 18.84
CA PRO A 5 -13.48 -19.67 18.25
C PRO A 5 -14.75 -18.85 18.04
N SER A 6 -14.73 -17.59 18.48
CA SER A 6 -15.80 -16.63 18.20
C SER A 6 -15.98 -16.49 16.68
N PRO A 7 -17.21 -16.31 16.18
CA PRO A 7 -17.44 -16.02 14.76
C PRO A 7 -16.66 -14.76 14.35
N PRO A 8 -16.09 -14.71 13.12
CA PRO A 8 -15.36 -13.54 12.66
C PRO A 8 -16.29 -12.33 12.65
N ASP A 9 -15.83 -11.22 13.21
CA ASP A 9 -16.53 -9.93 13.17
C ASP A 9 -16.79 -9.56 11.70
N PRO A 10 -18.05 -9.34 11.26
CA PRO A 10 -18.35 -8.93 9.89
C PRO A 10 -17.64 -7.62 9.48
N ARG A 11 -17.27 -6.75 10.44
CA ARG A 11 -16.47 -5.54 10.21
C ARG A 11 -14.98 -5.81 9.98
N ALA A 12 -14.50 -7.01 10.32
CA ALA A 12 -13.12 -7.42 10.01
C ALA A 12 -12.89 -7.59 8.49
N GLY A 13 -13.97 -7.69 7.70
CA GLY A 13 -13.93 -7.65 6.24
C GLY A 13 -13.79 -6.24 5.66
N GLU A 14 -14.28 -5.22 6.36
CA GLU A 14 -14.42 -3.84 5.84
C GLU A 14 -13.09 -3.06 5.91
N ASN A 15 -12.23 -3.35 6.88
CA ASN A 15 -10.93 -2.67 7.05
C ASN A 15 -9.75 -3.42 6.42
N LYS A 16 -9.97 -4.19 5.34
CA LYS A 16 -8.84 -4.82 4.62
C LYS A 16 -8.02 -3.74 3.95
N LEU A 17 -6.71 -3.73 4.24
CA LEU A 17 -5.77 -2.85 3.55
C LEU A 17 -5.68 -3.26 2.09
N ARG A 18 -5.91 -2.32 1.18
CA ARG A 18 -5.69 -2.54 -0.25
C ARG A 18 -4.24 -2.93 -0.50
N PRO A 19 -3.98 -3.92 -1.36
CA PRO A 19 -2.63 -4.40 -1.59
C PRO A 19 -1.88 -3.40 -2.50
N ALA A 20 -0.56 -3.28 -2.38
CA ALA A 20 0.23 -2.22 -3.05
C ALA A 20 0.00 -2.09 -4.57
N GLY A 21 -0.28 -3.20 -5.26
CA GLY A 21 -0.59 -3.25 -6.69
C GLY A 21 -1.85 -2.47 -7.05
N ASP A 22 -2.88 -2.45 -6.18
CA ASP A 22 -4.10 -1.66 -6.41
C ASP A 22 -3.78 -0.18 -6.32
N ILE A 23 -2.94 0.23 -5.35
CA ILE A 23 -2.47 1.61 -5.19
C ILE A 23 -1.65 2.05 -6.40
N ILE A 24 -0.72 1.19 -6.83
CA ILE A 24 0.10 1.41 -8.02
C ILE A 24 -0.81 1.59 -9.24
N ASN A 25 -1.77 0.69 -9.45
CA ASN A 25 -2.71 0.77 -10.57
C ASN A 25 -3.53 2.07 -10.52
N ARG A 26 -4.00 2.49 -9.34
CA ARG A 26 -4.75 3.75 -9.17
C ARG A 26 -3.93 4.95 -9.64
N ILE A 27 -2.71 5.11 -9.12
CA ILE A 27 -1.80 6.20 -9.50
C ILE A 27 -1.36 6.09 -10.98
N THR A 28 -1.38 4.88 -11.55
CA THR A 28 -1.03 4.65 -12.96
C THR A 28 -2.07 5.21 -13.92
N TRP A 29 -3.34 4.92 -13.65
CA TRP A 29 -4.41 5.00 -14.63
C TRP A 29 -5.35 6.16 -14.39
N ASP A 30 -5.36 6.72 -13.18
CA ASP A 30 -6.19 7.86 -12.85
C ASP A 30 -5.44 9.16 -13.14
N SER A 31 -6.07 10.03 -13.95
CA SER A 31 -5.53 11.33 -14.37
C SER A 31 -5.29 12.32 -13.24
N GLU A 32 -5.92 12.12 -12.08
CA GLU A 32 -5.70 12.97 -10.90
C GLU A 32 -4.29 12.79 -10.30
N PHE A 33 -3.58 11.72 -10.66
CA PHE A 33 -2.28 11.37 -10.12
C PHE A 33 -1.18 11.42 -11.18
N LYS A 34 0.03 11.79 -10.74
CA LYS A 34 1.24 11.72 -11.57
C LYS A 34 2.24 10.79 -10.92
N ARG A 35 2.62 9.73 -11.62
CA ARG A 35 3.63 8.76 -11.16
C ARG A 35 4.95 9.40 -10.71
N SER A 36 5.38 10.48 -11.37
CA SER A 36 6.60 11.21 -11.01
C SER A 36 6.62 11.70 -9.57
N ASP A 37 5.43 11.91 -9.00
CA ASP A 37 5.24 12.53 -7.70
C ASP A 37 5.23 11.48 -6.59
N TYR A 38 5.49 10.21 -6.92
CA TYR A 38 5.48 9.09 -5.97
C TYR A 38 6.79 8.30 -5.96
N ILE A 39 7.12 7.80 -4.77
CA ILE A 39 8.25 6.91 -4.50
C ILE A 39 7.72 5.61 -3.91
N ILE A 40 8.27 4.49 -4.37
CA ILE A 40 7.98 3.15 -3.87
C ILE A 40 9.17 2.70 -3.02
N GLY A 41 8.90 2.39 -1.74
CA GLY A 41 9.85 1.74 -0.86
C GLY A 41 9.66 0.22 -0.85
N PHE A 42 10.71 -0.54 -1.10
CA PHE A 42 10.67 -1.99 -1.18
C PHE A 42 11.91 -2.63 -0.55
N VAL A 43 11.85 -3.95 -0.32
CA VAL A 43 13.01 -4.74 0.14
C VAL A 43 13.55 -5.56 -1.02
N ASP A 44 14.80 -5.35 -1.37
CA ASP A 44 15.58 -6.22 -2.24
C ASP A 44 16.21 -7.38 -1.43
N ARG A 45 16.47 -8.49 -2.13
CA ARG A 45 17.03 -9.72 -1.53
C ARG A 45 18.50 -9.58 -1.11
N PHE A 46 19.23 -8.62 -1.66
CA PHE A 46 20.65 -8.39 -1.39
C PHE A 46 20.89 -7.03 -0.73
N GLU A 47 20.29 -5.97 -1.27
CA GLU A 47 20.57 -4.58 -0.85
C GLU A 47 19.73 -4.12 0.35
N GLY A 48 18.76 -4.93 0.79
CA GLY A 48 17.86 -4.57 1.87
C GLY A 48 16.82 -3.55 1.41
N GLN A 49 16.56 -2.50 2.20
CA GLN A 49 15.50 -1.54 1.88
C GLN A 49 15.97 -0.50 0.86
N LEU A 50 15.27 -0.42 -0.27
CA LEU A 50 15.52 0.52 -1.35
C LEU A 50 14.29 1.40 -1.64
N GLU A 51 14.53 2.54 -2.27
CA GLU A 51 13.50 3.45 -2.76
C GLU A 51 13.73 3.72 -4.25
N ILE A 52 12.64 3.79 -5.02
CA ILE A 52 12.69 4.18 -6.43
C ILE A 52 11.50 5.05 -6.77
N ASN A 53 11.72 6.02 -7.67
CA ASN A 53 10.62 6.81 -8.22
C ASN A 53 9.65 5.90 -9.00
N MET A 54 8.37 6.14 -8.84
CA MET A 54 7.32 5.30 -9.44
C MET A 54 7.26 5.37 -10.97
N ASN A 55 7.84 6.40 -11.61
CA ASN A 55 8.09 6.41 -13.05
C ASN A 55 9.10 5.34 -13.49
N ASN A 56 10.09 5.07 -12.64
CA ASN A 56 11.14 4.08 -12.92
C ASN A 56 10.74 2.67 -12.45
N TRP A 57 9.66 2.56 -11.67
CA TRP A 57 9.09 1.29 -11.27
C TRP A 57 8.36 0.62 -12.44
N LYS A 58 8.98 -0.41 -13.01
CA LYS A 58 8.36 -1.29 -14.00
C LYS A 58 7.85 -2.55 -13.31
N LYS A 59 6.62 -2.95 -13.65
CA LYS A 59 5.98 -4.18 -13.18
C LYS A 59 6.56 -5.43 -13.88
N ASP A 60 7.55 -5.26 -14.77
CA ASP A 60 7.77 -6.21 -15.84
C ASP A 60 8.45 -7.50 -15.39
N SER A 61 7.90 -8.59 -15.90
CA SER A 61 7.96 -9.96 -15.40
C SER A 61 8.89 -10.83 -16.26
N THR A 62 9.89 -10.23 -16.91
CA THR A 62 10.79 -10.91 -17.85
C THR A 62 12.28 -10.77 -17.51
N ASP A 63 12.62 -9.95 -16.51
CA ASP A 63 13.98 -9.84 -15.97
C ASP A 63 14.11 -10.64 -14.66
N GLU A 64 15.30 -11.18 -14.38
CA GLU A 64 15.65 -11.91 -13.14
C GLU A 64 15.49 -11.08 -11.85
N GLU A 65 15.08 -9.81 -11.99
CA GLU A 65 14.95 -8.78 -10.97
C GLU A 65 13.51 -8.27 -10.78
N PHE A 66 12.51 -9.09 -11.14
CA PHE A 66 11.11 -8.81 -10.80
C PHE A 66 10.95 -8.62 -9.29
N ILE A 67 10.51 -7.44 -8.85
CA ILE A 67 10.20 -7.17 -7.44
C ILE A 67 8.73 -7.55 -7.16
N PRO A 68 8.48 -8.64 -6.43
CA PRO A 68 7.12 -9.05 -6.13
C PRO A 68 6.41 -8.00 -5.27
N GLN A 69 5.11 -7.88 -5.44
CA GLN A 69 4.28 -6.94 -4.67
C GLN A 69 4.42 -7.10 -3.14
N HIS A 70 4.67 -8.31 -2.65
CA HIS A 70 4.88 -8.56 -1.22
C HIS A 70 6.21 -8.00 -0.67
N ARG A 71 7.10 -7.49 -1.53
CA ARG A 71 8.32 -6.81 -1.11
C ARG A 71 8.14 -5.29 -1.00
N ILE A 72 7.02 -4.76 -1.50
CA ILE A 72 6.69 -3.35 -1.32
C ILE A 72 6.28 -3.11 0.14
N LEU A 73 6.94 -2.13 0.76
CA LEU A 73 6.71 -1.74 2.15
C LEU A 73 5.76 -0.56 2.26
N TYR A 74 5.98 0.48 1.46
CA TYR A 74 5.19 1.70 1.48
C TYR A 74 5.27 2.45 0.14
N ILE A 75 4.37 3.41 -0.04
CA ILE A 75 4.34 4.38 -1.13
C ILE A 75 4.19 5.77 -0.50
N LYS A 76 5.02 6.72 -0.93
CA LYS A 76 5.00 8.10 -0.43
C LYS A 76 5.03 9.11 -1.57
N GLN A 77 4.56 10.32 -1.32
CA GLN A 77 4.78 11.43 -2.24
C GLN A 77 6.23 11.92 -2.19
N VAL A 78 6.73 12.44 -3.30
CA VAL A 78 8.06 13.09 -3.37
C VAL A 78 8.04 14.34 -2.51
N GLY A 79 8.85 14.37 -1.45
CA GLY A 79 8.88 15.47 -0.48
C GLY A 79 7.64 15.59 0.41
N GLY A 80 6.71 14.63 0.32
CA GLY A 80 5.47 14.61 1.06
C GLY A 80 5.35 13.42 2.02
N GLU A 81 4.10 13.07 2.32
CA GLU A 81 3.77 12.03 3.29
C GLU A 81 3.57 10.64 2.67
N ILE A 82 3.49 9.65 3.55
CA ILE A 82 3.20 8.26 3.18
C ILE A 82 1.72 8.15 2.86
N VAL A 83 1.41 7.75 1.62
CA VAL A 83 0.03 7.56 1.15
C VAL A 83 -0.43 6.12 1.29
N TRP A 84 0.50 5.17 1.40
CA TRP A 84 0.21 3.77 1.67
C TRP A 84 1.35 3.12 2.46
N ASP A 85 1.03 2.36 3.51
CA ASP A 85 2.02 1.64 4.32
C ASP A 85 1.49 0.27 4.72
N ARG A 86 2.22 -0.77 4.38
CA ARG A 86 1.83 -2.15 4.69
C ARG A 86 1.82 -2.44 6.18
N ARG A 87 2.85 -1.99 6.90
CA ARG A 87 3.05 -2.30 8.33
C ARG A 87 2.10 -1.49 9.20
N ARG A 88 1.95 -0.20 8.89
CA ARG A 88 1.03 0.71 9.59
C ARG A 88 -0.43 0.56 9.13
N ARG A 89 -0.65 -0.20 8.05
CA ARG A 89 -1.95 -0.37 7.37
C ARG A 89 -2.59 0.98 7.00
N ILE A 90 -1.78 1.90 6.51
CA ILE A 90 -2.24 3.21 6.01
C ILE A 90 -2.60 3.04 4.54
N ASP A 91 -3.73 3.61 4.14
CA ASP A 91 -4.12 3.77 2.74
C ASP A 91 -4.97 5.03 2.60
N ASN A 92 -4.32 6.13 2.23
CA ASN A 92 -4.94 7.43 2.00
C ASN A 92 -5.39 7.60 0.55
N ILE A 93 -5.27 6.56 -0.28
CA ILE A 93 -5.69 6.59 -1.70
C ILE A 93 -7.10 6.02 -1.84
N PHE A 94 -7.40 4.90 -1.16
CA PHE A 94 -8.75 4.30 -1.13
C PHE A 94 -9.44 4.41 0.24
N MET A 95 -8.80 5.05 1.21
CA MET A 95 -9.32 5.16 2.59
C MET A 95 -9.65 3.80 3.18
N SER A 96 -8.70 2.86 3.05
CA SER A 96 -8.82 1.49 3.56
C SER A 96 -7.87 1.21 4.72
N GLY A 97 -7.91 0.00 5.28
CA GLY A 97 -7.04 -0.35 6.40
C GLY A 97 -7.36 0.46 7.66
N ASN A 98 -6.33 1.05 8.27
CA ASN A 98 -6.47 1.91 9.43
C ASN A 98 -6.86 3.35 9.07
N SER A 99 -6.65 3.77 7.81
CA SER A 99 -7.06 5.10 7.35
C SER A 99 -8.59 5.25 7.31
N ALA A 100 -9.32 4.15 7.06
CA ALA A 100 -10.77 4.10 7.11
C ALA A 100 -11.36 4.57 8.46
N PHE A 101 -10.63 4.37 9.56
CA PHE A 101 -11.08 4.74 10.89
C PHE A 101 -10.73 6.19 11.27
N SER A 102 -9.65 6.75 10.71
CA SER A 102 -9.21 8.12 11.00
C SER A 102 -10.13 9.18 10.39
N GLU A 103 -10.77 8.89 9.27
CA GLU A 103 -11.67 9.84 8.59
C GLU A 103 -13.03 9.96 9.28
N LEU A 104 -13.53 8.88 9.89
CA LEU A 104 -14.75 8.90 10.69
C LEU A 104 -14.60 9.64 12.04
N ALA A 105 -13.37 9.77 12.55
CA ALA A 105 -13.09 10.51 13.80
C ALA A 105 -13.06 12.04 13.62
N PHE A 106 -12.96 12.55 12.38
CA PHE A 106 -13.02 13.98 12.06
C PHE A 106 -14.45 14.49 11.79
N LEU A 107 -15.42 13.58 11.66
CA LEU A 107 -16.83 13.90 11.38
C LEU A 107 -17.75 13.72 12.61
N MET A 108 -17.19 13.46 13.78
CA MET A 108 -17.89 13.50 15.08
C MET A 108 -17.34 14.62 15.95
#